data_AF-A0A1M5VT59-F1
#
_entry.id   AF-A0A1M5VT59-F1
#
_cell.length_a   1.000
_cell.length_b   1.000
_cell.length_c   1.000
_cell.angle_alpha   90.00
_cell.angle_beta   90.00
_cell.angle_gamma   90.00
#
_symmetry.space_group_name_H-M   'P 1'
#
loop_
_entity.id
_entity.type
_entity.pdbx_description
1 polymer ?
#
loop_
_entity_poly.entity_id
_entity_poly.type
_entity_poly.pdbx_seq_one_letter_code
_entity_poly.pdbx_strand_id
1 'polypeptide(L)'
;MKKLLTPFFFLFAILYALLTMLTSCTTEDRLEPANAKETFSFSQVQRDAGTTDGTSTPAFVLLNLKDGQGNLQENITLALSPRDQGYSSEGLDLQPGNYELLEFAILDGAHKTLYATPKEGSALAPNIANPLPLGFVVSQNGGGKVVPPVLAVTPDDTPGAFGYTSFGIDTTNPNEVMLIKSNVKVKIGGVLYENVDAHLRVSGFDANNVLQWEKDFNFVGPVDNLLEVKNGFHHYSIALVDKWGTNDIQSDIPGKAFWEGRSDGPLPVTYVLVGSKDAKKLSSYILSNEVSVAGGGTRYQPNIKVEYTYTAAGHIDHIHHKTYNPETAQFEETTTDTFVYEGDVVSEISTVMNGEPYAEYRYSYGIENKIVATLHYANELVGTQTARPEAGNNRVNVSYSYSNGRAFVYAFDVRYKNIASDQTTQGQVCNTGSYAYDKNINPFLHLGYMDFDFENWPANNKVAEDVHYIACGFPSIIPVAHAYTYDPDGYPITKITTYKKGSQDDQNDSDLSFHTKVEYSYE
;
A
#
# COMPACT_ATOMS: atom_id res chain seq x y z
N MET A 1 73.88 -15.37 -27.59
CA MET A 1 73.16 -15.70 -26.34
C MET A 1 71.87 -16.41 -26.69
N LYS A 2 71.98 -17.70 -27.01
CA LYS A 2 70.88 -18.64 -27.28
C LYS A 2 71.20 -19.87 -26.45
N LYS A 3 70.19 -20.48 -25.83
CA LYS A 3 70.21 -21.59 -24.86
C LYS A 3 70.22 -21.15 -23.40
N LEU A 4 69.06 -20.72 -22.89
CA LEU A 4 68.72 -20.81 -21.45
C LEU A 4 67.24 -20.56 -21.11
N LEU A 5 66.33 -20.39 -22.08
CA LEU A 5 64.92 -20.09 -21.78
C LEU A 5 63.95 -21.28 -21.73
N THR A 6 64.35 -22.48 -22.18
CA THR A 6 63.44 -23.64 -22.23
C THR A 6 63.17 -24.35 -20.89
N PRO A 7 64.07 -24.40 -19.87
CA PRO A 7 63.74 -25.05 -18.61
C PRO A 7 62.90 -24.16 -17.67
N PHE A 8 62.85 -22.84 -17.90
CA PHE A 8 62.11 -21.91 -17.04
C PHE A 8 60.60 -21.94 -17.30
N PHE A 9 60.19 -22.12 -18.57
CA PHE A 9 58.77 -22.24 -18.93
C PHE A 9 58.13 -23.54 -18.41
N PHE A 10 58.89 -24.63 -18.35
CA PHE A 10 58.39 -25.91 -17.84
C PHE A 10 58.18 -25.89 -16.32
N LEU A 11 59.06 -25.21 -15.58
CA LEU A 11 58.92 -25.05 -14.13
C LEU A 11 57.71 -24.16 -13.78
N PHE A 12 57.46 -23.11 -14.57
CA PHE A 12 56.32 -22.22 -14.37
C PHE A 12 54.98 -22.91 -14.69
N ALA A 13 54.93 -23.76 -15.71
CA ALA A 13 53.74 -24.55 -16.03
C ALA A 13 53.40 -25.59 -14.94
N ILE A 14 54.43 -26.23 -14.36
CA ILE A 14 54.25 -27.17 -13.24
C ILE A 14 53.80 -26.43 -11.97
N LEU A 15 54.38 -25.26 -11.69
CA LEU A 15 53.98 -24.44 -10.54
C LEU A 15 52.56 -23.89 -10.70
N TYR A 16 52.14 -23.52 -11.91
CA TYR A 16 50.78 -23.09 -12.22
C TYR A 16 49.77 -24.24 -12.09
N ALA A 17 50.12 -25.45 -12.54
CA ALA A 17 49.28 -26.64 -12.38
C ALA A 17 49.14 -27.09 -10.91
N LEU A 18 50.19 -26.93 -10.09
CA LEU A 18 50.14 -27.18 -8.65
C LEU A 18 49.31 -26.12 -7.90
N LEU A 19 49.32 -24.85 -8.38
CA LEU A 19 48.52 -23.78 -7.79
C LEU A 19 47.01 -23.95 -8.08
N THR A 20 46.64 -24.52 -9.25
CA THR A 20 45.24 -24.85 -9.56
C THR A 20 44.70 -26.09 -8.83
N MET A 21 45.58 -26.94 -8.29
CA MET A 21 45.17 -28.13 -7.52
C MET A 21 44.85 -27.80 -6.04
N LEU A 22 45.23 -26.61 -5.56
CA LEU A 22 44.97 -26.17 -4.17
C LEU A 22 43.71 -25.32 -4.01
N THR A 23 43.02 -24.96 -5.11
CA THR A 23 41.75 -24.22 -5.08
C THR A 23 40.51 -25.10 -5.21
N SER A 24 40.65 -26.44 -5.28
CA SER A 24 39.53 -27.38 -5.17
C SER A 24 39.24 -27.70 -3.70
N CYS A 25 39.10 -26.67 -2.87
CA CYS A 25 38.31 -26.79 -1.66
C CYS A 25 36.87 -26.48 -2.09
N THR A 26 36.16 -27.53 -2.51
CA THR A 26 34.70 -27.48 -2.55
C THR A 26 34.25 -27.19 -1.13
N THR A 27 33.77 -25.97 -0.86
CA THR A 27 32.78 -25.78 0.19
C THR A 27 31.70 -26.81 -0.11
N GLU A 28 31.66 -27.91 0.65
CA GLU A 28 30.43 -28.66 0.76
C GLU A 28 29.42 -27.61 1.23
N ASP A 29 28.50 -27.24 0.33
CA ASP A 29 27.27 -26.59 0.73
C ASP A 29 26.66 -27.53 1.75
N ARG A 30 26.89 -27.19 3.03
CA ARG A 30 26.19 -27.81 4.14
C ARG A 30 24.75 -27.36 3.90
N LEU A 31 23.98 -28.19 3.21
CA LEU A 31 22.55 -28.04 3.07
C LEU A 31 22.02 -27.93 4.49
N GLU A 32 21.76 -26.69 4.94
CA GLU A 32 20.94 -26.45 6.11
C GLU A 32 19.67 -27.28 5.89
N PRO A 33 19.30 -28.18 6.82
CA PRO A 33 18.11 -28.98 6.65
C PRO A 33 16.93 -28.04 6.40
N ALA A 34 16.31 -28.17 5.22
CA ALA A 34 15.16 -27.37 4.88
C ALA A 34 14.05 -27.64 5.90
N ASN A 35 13.40 -26.57 6.38
CA ASN A 35 12.21 -26.70 7.21
C ASN A 35 11.17 -27.55 6.48
N ALA A 36 10.55 -28.49 7.19
CA ALA A 36 9.43 -29.27 6.70
C ALA A 36 8.13 -28.64 7.20
N LYS A 37 7.13 -28.56 6.31
CA LYS A 37 5.78 -28.08 6.66
C LYS A 37 4.95 -29.20 7.28
N GLU A 38 4.53 -28.98 8.52
CA GLU A 38 3.67 -29.88 9.28
C GLU A 38 2.27 -29.32 9.41
N THR A 39 1.26 -30.18 9.29
CA THR A 39 -0.15 -29.77 9.45
C THR A 39 -0.79 -30.50 10.61
N PHE A 40 -1.69 -29.81 11.31
CA PHE A 40 -2.43 -30.36 12.42
C PHE A 40 -3.90 -30.53 12.02
N SER A 41 -4.45 -31.71 12.24
CA SER A 41 -5.88 -31.96 12.13
C SER A 41 -6.37 -32.57 13.43
N PHE A 42 -7.68 -32.64 13.65
CA PHE A 42 -8.22 -33.30 14.83
C PHE A 42 -9.24 -34.36 14.46
N SER A 43 -9.36 -35.36 15.33
CA SER A 43 -10.45 -36.33 15.30
C SER A 43 -11.30 -36.14 16.55
N GLN A 44 -12.61 -35.97 16.35
CA GLN A 44 -13.55 -35.79 17.46
C GLN A 44 -13.79 -37.12 18.15
N VAL A 45 -13.70 -37.15 19.47
CA VAL A 45 -14.20 -38.26 20.29
C VAL A 45 -15.58 -37.90 20.81
N GLN A 46 -16.60 -38.73 20.54
CA GLN A 46 -17.95 -38.48 21.04
C GLN A 46 -17.98 -38.61 22.57
N ARG A 47 -18.47 -37.56 23.23
CA ARG A 47 -18.87 -37.57 24.65
C ARG A 47 -20.40 -37.55 24.66
N ASP A 48 -21.04 -38.48 25.36
CA ASP A 48 -22.52 -38.60 25.48
C ASP A 48 -23.14 -37.50 26.38
N ALA A 49 -22.67 -36.26 26.25
CA ALA A 49 -23.15 -35.13 27.04
C ALA A 49 -23.56 -33.99 26.10
N GLY A 50 -24.85 -33.63 26.20
CA GLY A 50 -25.55 -32.43 25.74
C GLY A 50 -24.88 -31.59 24.64
N THR A 51 -25.60 -31.46 23.52
CA THR A 51 -25.43 -30.46 22.45
C THR A 51 -24.40 -29.38 22.76
N THR A 52 -23.21 -29.50 22.17
CA THR A 52 -22.41 -28.31 21.85
C THR A 52 -23.31 -27.33 21.11
N ASP A 53 -23.20 -26.04 21.42
CA ASP A 53 -23.86 -24.99 20.63
C ASP A 53 -23.54 -25.24 19.15
N GLY A 54 -24.51 -25.76 18.39
CA GLY A 54 -24.30 -26.27 17.02
C GLY A 54 -23.98 -25.18 16.00
N THR A 55 -23.62 -23.98 16.46
CA THR A 55 -23.41 -22.76 15.69
C THR A 55 -21.96 -22.30 15.66
N SER A 56 -21.08 -22.80 16.54
CA SER A 56 -19.66 -22.38 16.57
C SER A 56 -18.79 -23.25 15.65
N THR A 57 -18.20 -22.64 14.61
CA THR A 57 -17.30 -23.30 13.67
C THR A 57 -15.84 -23.19 14.11
N PRO A 58 -15.08 -24.31 14.18
CA PRO A 58 -13.64 -24.29 14.36
C PRO A 58 -12.94 -23.35 13.35
N ALA A 59 -12.08 -22.48 13.85
CA ALA A 59 -11.37 -21.47 13.05
C ALA A 59 -9.86 -21.49 13.29
N PHE A 60 -9.42 -21.84 14.49
CA PHE A 60 -8.00 -21.86 14.84
C PHE A 60 -7.63 -23.08 15.66
N VAL A 61 -6.35 -23.46 15.62
CA VAL A 61 -5.74 -24.36 16.59
C VAL A 61 -4.67 -23.61 17.37
N LEU A 62 -4.70 -23.75 18.68
CA LEU A 62 -3.70 -23.27 19.62
C LEU A 62 -2.86 -24.46 20.08
N LEU A 63 -1.53 -24.34 20.02
CA LEU A 63 -0.63 -25.41 20.43
C LEU A 63 0.69 -24.92 21.03
N ASN A 64 1.27 -25.77 21.88
CA ASN A 64 2.62 -25.60 22.43
C ASN A 64 3.46 -26.82 22.05
N LEU A 65 4.69 -26.59 21.61
CA LEU A 65 5.63 -27.63 21.20
C LEU A 65 6.88 -27.60 22.06
N LYS A 66 7.49 -28.78 22.20
CA LYS A 66 8.84 -28.94 22.73
C LYS A 66 9.68 -29.75 21.75
N ASP A 67 10.85 -29.23 21.37
CA ASP A 67 11.76 -29.96 20.48
C ASP A 67 12.59 -31.01 21.23
N GLY A 68 13.33 -31.83 20.47
CA GLY A 68 14.21 -32.88 21.01
C GLY A 68 15.39 -32.35 21.83
N GLN A 69 15.68 -31.05 21.77
CA GLN A 69 16.68 -30.35 22.58
C GLN A 69 16.07 -29.78 23.88
N GLY A 70 14.74 -29.82 24.01
CA GLY A 70 14.00 -29.33 25.16
C GLY A 70 13.59 -27.87 25.08
N ASN A 71 13.75 -27.20 23.94
CA ASN A 71 13.28 -25.83 23.75
C ASN A 71 11.76 -25.82 23.60
N LEU A 72 11.11 -24.87 24.25
CA LEU A 72 9.66 -24.66 24.22
C LEU A 72 9.29 -23.61 23.18
N GLN A 73 8.23 -23.89 22.43
CA GLN A 73 7.53 -22.93 21.58
C GLN A 73 6.08 -22.89 22.02
N GLU A 74 5.63 -21.75 22.53
CA GLU A 74 4.33 -21.61 23.19
C GLU A 74 3.38 -20.70 22.38
N ASN A 75 2.09 -20.89 22.58
CA ASN A 75 0.99 -20.10 22.02
C ASN A 75 0.97 -20.02 20.48
N ILE A 76 1.41 -21.08 19.81
CA ILE A 76 1.37 -21.15 18.34
C ILE A 76 -0.09 -21.25 17.92
N THR A 77 -0.56 -20.27 17.16
CA THR A 77 -1.94 -20.24 16.63
C THR A 77 -1.91 -20.39 15.12
N LEU A 78 -2.62 -21.39 14.59
CA LEU A 78 -2.69 -21.68 13.16
C LEU A 78 -4.13 -21.63 12.66
N ALA A 79 -4.35 -21.02 11.49
CA ALA A 79 -5.68 -21.00 10.88
C ALA A 79 -6.13 -22.40 10.47
N LEU A 80 -7.37 -22.77 10.80
CA LEU A 80 -8.01 -24.01 10.37
C LEU A 80 -8.86 -23.79 9.14
N SER A 81 -8.76 -24.70 8.19
CA SER A 81 -9.63 -24.77 7.02
C SER A 81 -10.40 -26.10 7.01
N PRO A 82 -11.70 -26.10 6.63
CA PRO A 82 -12.44 -27.33 6.46
C PRO A 82 -11.84 -28.18 5.33
N ARG A 83 -11.71 -29.50 5.55
CA ARG A 83 -11.32 -30.50 4.54
C ARG A 83 -12.12 -31.77 4.73
N ASP A 84 -12.74 -32.27 3.66
CA ASP A 84 -13.51 -33.52 3.57
C ASP A 84 -14.38 -33.84 4.79
N GLN A 85 -13.82 -34.49 5.83
CA GLN A 85 -14.50 -34.93 7.06
C GLN A 85 -13.98 -34.25 8.35
N GLY A 86 -13.34 -33.09 8.26
CA GLY A 86 -12.83 -32.37 9.44
C GLY A 86 -12.18 -31.03 9.10
N TYR A 87 -11.20 -30.65 9.90
CA TYR A 87 -10.43 -29.41 9.73
C TYR A 87 -8.93 -29.72 9.70
N SER A 88 -8.18 -28.89 8.97
CA SER A 88 -6.72 -28.94 8.91
C SER A 88 -6.17 -27.54 9.09
N SER A 89 -5.08 -27.42 9.84
CA SER A 89 -4.34 -26.17 9.96
C SER A 89 -3.62 -25.82 8.65
N GLU A 90 -3.23 -24.57 8.53
CA GLU A 90 -2.09 -24.19 7.68
C GLU A 90 -0.80 -24.91 8.14
N GLY A 91 0.21 -24.90 7.27
CA GLY A 91 1.47 -25.59 7.53
C GLY A 91 2.37 -24.80 8.48
N LEU A 92 2.86 -25.45 9.53
CA LEU A 92 3.89 -24.94 10.44
C LEU A 92 5.27 -25.42 9.96
N ASP A 93 6.19 -24.48 9.73
CA ASP A 93 7.56 -24.79 9.34
C ASP A 93 8.38 -25.25 10.56
N LEU A 94 8.77 -26.52 10.59
CA LEU A 94 9.57 -27.12 11.65
C LEU A 94 10.86 -27.75 11.11
N GLN A 95 11.93 -27.67 11.90
CA GLN A 95 13.18 -28.36 11.59
C GLN A 95 13.03 -29.88 11.78
N PRO A 96 13.67 -30.72 10.95
CA PRO A 96 13.62 -32.17 11.12
C PRO A 96 14.09 -32.62 12.51
N GLY A 97 13.28 -33.43 13.18
CA GLY A 97 13.55 -33.82 14.56
C GLY A 97 12.35 -34.44 15.26
N ASN A 98 12.54 -34.79 16.54
CA ASN A 98 11.46 -35.26 17.41
C ASN A 98 10.85 -34.08 18.16
N TYR A 99 9.53 -34.06 18.28
CA TYR A 99 8.79 -33.03 18.98
C TYR A 99 7.76 -33.65 19.93
N GLU A 100 7.42 -32.92 20.98
CA GLU A 100 6.30 -33.20 21.87
C GLU A 100 5.29 -32.07 21.77
N LEU A 101 4.03 -32.41 21.50
CA LEU A 101 2.89 -31.51 21.60
C LEU A 101 2.44 -31.45 23.06
N LEU A 102 2.50 -30.27 23.67
CA LEU A 102 2.24 -30.04 25.09
C LEU A 102 0.87 -29.40 25.36
N GLU A 103 0.35 -28.70 24.37
CA GLU A 103 -0.97 -28.05 24.40
C GLU A 103 -1.62 -28.21 23.02
N PHE A 104 -2.91 -28.49 23.00
CA PHE A 104 -3.68 -28.59 21.77
C PHE A 104 -5.15 -28.26 22.03
N ALA A 105 -5.58 -27.10 21.55
CA ALA A 105 -6.94 -26.60 21.70
C ALA A 105 -7.47 -26.10 20.34
N ILE A 106 -8.73 -26.39 20.07
CA ILE A 106 -9.46 -25.93 18.89
C ILE A 106 -10.34 -24.77 19.31
N LEU A 107 -10.16 -23.64 18.66
CA LEU A 107 -10.88 -22.41 18.94
C LEU A 107 -11.89 -22.11 17.83
N ASP A 108 -13.01 -21.51 18.18
CA ASP A 108 -13.90 -20.90 17.18
C ASP A 108 -13.34 -19.55 16.69
N GLY A 109 -14.09 -18.88 15.81
CA GLY A 109 -13.73 -17.54 15.35
C GLY A 109 -13.53 -16.58 16.53
N ALA A 110 -14.37 -16.64 17.56
CA ALA A 110 -14.29 -15.78 18.74
C ALA A 110 -13.18 -16.18 19.75
N HIS A 111 -12.27 -17.09 19.37
CA HIS A 111 -11.21 -17.63 20.23
C HIS A 111 -11.72 -18.38 21.47
N LYS A 112 -12.99 -18.80 21.46
CA LYS A 112 -13.55 -19.67 22.50
C LYS A 112 -13.08 -21.10 22.23
N THR A 113 -12.51 -21.75 23.24
CA THR A 113 -12.12 -23.16 23.15
C THR A 113 -13.36 -24.03 22.96
N LEU A 114 -13.45 -24.67 21.80
CA LEU A 114 -14.49 -25.63 21.44
C LEU A 114 -14.09 -27.05 21.83
N TYR A 115 -12.81 -27.38 21.60
CA TYR A 115 -12.26 -28.69 21.89
C TYR A 115 -10.85 -28.55 22.47
N ALA A 116 -10.45 -29.50 23.31
CA ALA A 116 -9.08 -29.57 23.82
C ALA A 116 -8.65 -31.02 24.01
N THR A 117 -7.36 -31.29 23.86
CA THR A 117 -6.75 -32.57 24.26
C THR A 117 -6.36 -32.47 25.74
N PRO A 118 -6.93 -33.28 26.66
CA PRO A 118 -6.52 -33.26 28.06
C PRO A 118 -5.05 -33.68 28.24
N LYS A 119 -4.37 -33.11 29.24
CA LYS A 119 -3.03 -33.54 29.67
C LYS A 119 -3.10 -34.81 30.52
N GLU A 120 -2.08 -35.64 30.45
CA GLU A 120 -1.94 -36.85 31.25
C GLU A 120 -2.03 -36.50 32.74
N GLY A 121 -2.78 -37.30 33.50
CA GLY A 121 -3.05 -37.05 34.92
C GLY A 121 -4.17 -36.03 35.20
N SER A 122 -4.73 -35.35 34.19
CA SER A 122 -5.93 -34.52 34.36
C SER A 122 -7.19 -35.36 34.55
N ALA A 123 -8.25 -34.74 35.08
CA ALA A 123 -9.52 -35.42 35.35
C ALA A 123 -10.18 -36.00 34.09
N LEU A 124 -9.99 -35.35 32.94
CA LEU A 124 -10.58 -35.76 31.66
C LEU A 124 -9.66 -36.61 30.78
N ALA A 125 -8.40 -36.83 31.18
CA ALA A 125 -7.46 -37.70 30.46
C ALA A 125 -7.98 -39.12 30.19
N PRO A 126 -8.71 -39.80 31.10
CA PRO A 126 -9.21 -41.15 30.85
C PRO A 126 -10.24 -41.25 29.71
N ASN A 127 -10.81 -40.13 29.29
CA ASN A 127 -11.82 -40.10 28.23
C ASN A 127 -11.20 -40.04 26.82
N ILE A 128 -9.87 -40.06 26.72
CA ILE A 128 -9.15 -39.96 25.45
C ILE A 128 -8.03 -41.00 25.37
N ALA A 129 -7.82 -41.56 24.18
CA ALA A 129 -6.87 -42.67 24.01
C ALA A 129 -5.40 -42.23 24.20
N ASN A 130 -5.06 -41.01 23.76
CA ASN A 130 -3.71 -40.47 23.81
C ASN A 130 -3.75 -39.02 24.35
N PRO A 131 -3.73 -38.83 25.68
CA PRO A 131 -3.63 -37.49 26.28
C PRO A 131 -2.25 -36.86 25.99
N LEU A 132 -2.13 -35.54 26.20
CA LEU A 132 -0.84 -34.84 26.06
C LEU A 132 0.10 -35.17 27.24
N PRO A 133 1.43 -35.17 27.06
CA PRO A 133 2.16 -34.78 25.86
C PRO A 133 2.12 -35.83 24.75
N LEU A 134 2.01 -35.40 23.49
CA LEU A 134 1.96 -36.28 22.32
C LEU A 134 3.22 -36.14 21.45
N GLY A 135 4.01 -37.20 21.35
CA GLY A 135 5.23 -37.21 20.53
C GLY A 135 4.96 -37.37 19.02
N PHE A 136 5.70 -36.64 18.18
CA PHE A 136 5.72 -36.81 16.72
C PHE A 136 7.11 -36.52 16.12
N VAL A 137 7.32 -36.93 14.86
CA VAL A 137 8.62 -36.81 14.17
C VAL A 137 8.45 -36.04 12.87
N VAL A 138 9.29 -35.03 12.67
CA VAL A 138 9.39 -34.21 11.46
C VAL A 138 10.51 -34.73 10.57
N SER A 139 10.20 -35.08 9.33
CA SER A 139 11.15 -35.69 8.39
C SER A 139 11.66 -34.71 7.32
N GLN A 140 12.89 -34.92 6.82
CA GLN A 140 13.54 -34.04 5.83
C GLN A 140 12.84 -33.95 4.46
N ASN A 141 11.95 -34.89 4.11
CA ASN A 141 11.31 -34.95 2.79
C ASN A 141 9.88 -34.35 2.77
N GLY A 142 9.48 -33.67 3.85
CA GLY A 142 8.29 -32.82 3.92
C GLY A 142 6.96 -33.53 4.27
N GLY A 143 6.04 -32.76 4.87
CA GLY A 143 4.59 -32.96 4.83
C GLY A 143 3.98 -33.95 5.82
N GLY A 144 4.34 -33.92 7.10
CA GLY A 144 3.65 -34.72 8.11
C GLY A 144 2.29 -34.13 8.53
N LYS A 145 1.45 -35.02 9.06
CA LYS A 145 0.13 -34.71 9.59
C LYS A 145 0.02 -35.25 11.00
N VAL A 146 -0.13 -34.36 11.98
CA VAL A 146 -0.36 -34.72 13.38
C VAL A 146 -1.87 -34.70 13.63
N VAL A 147 -2.41 -35.75 14.24
CA VAL A 147 -3.86 -35.88 14.51
C VAL A 147 -4.11 -36.12 16.01
N PRO A 148 -4.04 -35.08 16.86
CA PRO A 148 -4.35 -35.24 18.27
C PRO A 148 -5.85 -35.56 18.45
N PRO A 149 -6.19 -36.47 19.36
CA PRO A 149 -7.58 -36.67 19.72
C PRO A 149 -8.05 -35.47 20.57
N VAL A 150 -9.29 -35.03 20.41
CA VAL A 150 -9.85 -33.92 21.19
C VAL A 150 -11.18 -34.27 21.84
N LEU A 151 -11.44 -33.69 23.02
CA LEU A 151 -12.74 -33.70 23.69
C LEU A 151 -13.41 -32.34 23.55
N ALA A 152 -14.72 -32.32 23.40
CA ALA A 152 -15.50 -31.09 23.44
C ALA A 152 -15.42 -30.44 24.83
N VAL A 153 -15.24 -29.12 24.85
CA VAL A 153 -15.32 -28.30 26.07
C VAL A 153 -16.76 -27.88 26.26
N THR A 154 -17.34 -28.26 27.39
CA THR A 154 -18.71 -27.90 27.79
C THR A 154 -18.70 -26.73 28.78
N PRO A 155 -19.84 -26.02 28.98
CA PRO A 155 -19.91 -24.92 29.95
C PRO A 155 -19.57 -25.31 31.39
N ASP A 156 -19.70 -26.58 31.75
CA ASP A 156 -19.40 -27.10 33.09
C ASP A 156 -17.93 -27.53 33.25
N ASP A 157 -17.16 -27.60 32.17
CA ASP A 157 -15.75 -27.95 32.24
C ASP A 157 -14.89 -26.74 32.65
N THR A 158 -13.84 -26.99 33.42
CA THR A 158 -12.83 -25.98 33.78
C THR A 158 -11.50 -26.28 33.06
N PRO A 159 -10.64 -25.28 32.80
CA PRO A 159 -9.30 -25.53 32.25
C PRO A 159 -8.53 -26.59 33.05
N GLY A 160 -8.63 -26.54 34.38
CA GLY A 160 -7.99 -27.48 35.28
C GLY A 160 -8.45 -28.93 35.10
N ALA A 161 -9.70 -29.17 34.69
CA ALA A 161 -10.20 -30.53 34.41
C ALA A 161 -9.48 -31.20 33.23
N PHE A 162 -8.94 -30.38 32.31
CA PHE A 162 -8.13 -30.79 31.18
C PHE A 162 -6.61 -30.68 31.45
N GLY A 163 -6.19 -30.17 32.62
CA GLY A 163 -4.79 -29.92 32.97
C GLY A 163 -4.22 -28.59 32.45
N TYR A 164 -5.09 -27.65 32.03
CA TYR A 164 -4.71 -26.30 31.62
C TYR A 164 -4.87 -25.29 32.77
N THR A 165 -4.09 -24.21 32.73
CA THR A 165 -4.22 -23.06 33.64
C THR A 165 -5.36 -22.13 33.23
N SER A 166 -5.55 -21.96 31.92
CA SER A 166 -6.61 -21.16 31.30
C SER A 166 -7.08 -21.84 30.00
N PHE A 167 -8.23 -21.40 29.48
CA PHE A 167 -8.63 -21.69 28.10
C PHE A 167 -8.35 -20.42 27.27
N GLY A 168 -7.54 -20.53 26.23
CA GLY A 168 -7.16 -19.41 25.37
C GLY A 168 -5.89 -18.67 25.82
N ILE A 169 -5.57 -17.60 25.09
CA ILE A 169 -4.37 -16.74 25.27
C ILE A 169 -4.42 -16.08 26.67
N ASP A 170 -3.34 -16.19 27.45
CA ASP A 170 -3.28 -15.77 28.85
C ASP A 170 -3.05 -14.26 28.98
N THR A 171 -4.16 -13.51 28.96
CA THR A 171 -4.22 -12.04 29.13
C THR A 171 -3.53 -11.48 30.38
N THR A 172 -3.12 -12.32 31.35
CA THR A 172 -2.39 -11.87 32.55
C THR A 172 -0.87 -11.79 32.34
N ASN A 173 -0.36 -12.30 31.22
CA ASN A 173 1.04 -12.19 30.86
C ASN A 173 1.27 -10.94 29.99
N PRO A 174 1.85 -9.86 30.51
CA PRO A 174 2.10 -8.66 29.73
C PRO A 174 3.09 -8.89 28.57
N ASN A 175 3.74 -10.06 28.47
CA ASN A 175 4.60 -10.38 27.33
C ASN A 175 3.86 -10.97 26.12
N GLU A 176 2.54 -11.18 26.21
CA GLU A 176 1.76 -11.59 25.05
C GLU A 176 1.50 -10.42 24.09
N VAL A 177 1.58 -10.73 22.80
CA VAL A 177 1.35 -9.82 21.70
C VAL A 177 -0.09 -10.00 21.21
N MET A 178 -0.76 -8.89 20.96
CA MET A 178 -2.06 -8.83 20.31
C MET A 178 -1.95 -8.12 18.96
N LEU A 179 -2.85 -8.47 18.03
CA LEU A 179 -2.92 -7.89 16.69
C LEU A 179 -4.08 -6.90 16.61
N ILE A 180 -3.78 -5.67 16.19
CA ILE A 180 -4.80 -4.67 15.83
C ILE A 180 -4.66 -4.27 14.37
N LYS A 181 -5.74 -3.76 13.75
CA LYS A 181 -5.67 -3.15 12.42
C LYS A 181 -5.56 -1.63 12.59
N SER A 182 -4.78 -1.02 11.73
CA SER A 182 -4.73 0.43 11.61
C SER A 182 -5.07 0.83 10.18
N ASN A 183 -5.79 1.94 10.06
CA ASN A 183 -6.06 2.60 8.79
C ASN A 183 -5.73 4.08 8.99
N VAL A 184 -4.89 4.64 8.13
CA VAL A 184 -4.52 6.06 8.20
C VAL A 184 -5.09 6.77 7.00
N LYS A 185 -5.77 7.88 7.27
CA LYS A 185 -6.22 8.83 6.26
C LYS A 185 -5.74 10.23 6.66
N VAL A 186 -5.50 11.09 5.69
CA VAL A 186 -5.14 12.48 5.98
C VAL A 186 -6.02 13.41 5.16
N LYS A 187 -6.64 14.38 5.82
CA LYS A 187 -7.47 15.40 5.18
C LYS A 187 -6.65 16.68 4.97
N ILE A 188 -6.42 17.04 3.71
CA ILE A 188 -5.72 18.27 3.35
C ILE A 188 -6.71 19.20 2.65
N GLY A 189 -7.02 20.33 3.27
CA GLY A 189 -8.15 21.18 2.90
C GLY A 189 -9.46 20.38 2.84
N GLY A 190 -10.04 20.25 1.64
CA GLY A 190 -11.24 19.46 1.37
C GLY A 190 -11.00 18.01 0.92
N VAL A 191 -9.75 17.58 0.73
CA VAL A 191 -9.42 16.30 0.10
C VAL A 191 -8.99 15.27 1.14
N LEU A 192 -9.64 14.10 1.12
CA LEU A 192 -9.25 12.93 1.90
C LEU A 192 -8.25 12.07 1.11
N TYR A 193 -7.03 11.95 1.64
CA TYR A 193 -5.96 11.09 1.16
C TYR A 193 -6.03 9.74 1.86
N GLU A 194 -6.21 8.68 1.08
CA GLU A 194 -6.31 7.30 1.59
C GLU A 194 -5.05 6.46 1.27
N ASN A 195 -4.27 6.88 0.27
CA ASN A 195 -3.01 6.24 -0.08
C ASN A 195 -1.82 7.03 0.50
N VAL A 196 -1.54 6.81 1.78
CA VAL A 196 -0.48 7.51 2.52
C VAL A 196 0.40 6.54 3.28
N ASP A 197 1.71 6.80 3.30
CA ASP A 197 2.62 6.16 4.25
C ASP A 197 2.80 7.05 5.47
N ALA A 198 2.80 6.45 6.66
CA ALA A 198 2.83 7.20 7.91
C ALA A 198 3.62 6.46 8.99
N HIS A 199 4.05 7.21 10.00
CA HIS A 199 4.57 6.65 11.24
C HIS A 199 3.47 6.66 12.29
N LEU A 200 3.27 5.51 12.94
CA LEU A 200 2.33 5.36 14.02
C LEU A 200 3.09 5.08 15.32
N ARG A 201 2.58 5.59 16.43
CA ARG A 201 3.09 5.31 17.76
C ARG A 201 1.98 4.73 18.61
N VAL A 202 2.21 3.54 19.15
CA VAL A 202 1.30 2.92 20.10
C VAL A 202 1.94 2.94 21.47
N SER A 203 1.20 3.43 22.46
CA SER A 203 1.66 3.58 23.83
C SER A 203 0.69 2.89 24.78
N GLY A 204 1.20 2.22 25.81
CA GLY A 204 0.44 1.49 26.83
C GLY A 204 0.72 2.05 28.22
N PHE A 205 -0.34 2.23 29.02
CA PHE A 205 -0.30 2.94 30.29
C PHE A 205 -0.90 2.13 31.44
N ASP A 206 -0.44 2.38 32.67
CA ASP A 206 -1.06 1.82 33.87
C ASP A 206 -2.30 2.61 34.33
N ALA A 207 -2.90 2.20 35.45
CA ALA A 207 -4.09 2.84 36.01
C ALA A 207 -3.84 4.26 36.57
N ASN A 208 -2.58 4.66 36.74
CA ASN A 208 -2.18 5.99 37.20
C ASN A 208 -1.73 6.89 36.04
N ASN A 209 -1.99 6.47 34.79
CA ASN A 209 -1.58 7.15 33.54
C ASN A 209 -0.05 7.27 33.39
N VAL A 210 0.72 6.36 33.98
CA VAL A 210 2.16 6.28 33.75
C VAL A 210 2.42 5.41 32.54
N LEU A 211 3.20 5.93 31.58
CA LEU A 211 3.63 5.21 30.39
C LEU A 211 4.48 3.98 30.79
N GLN A 212 4.07 2.80 30.35
CA GLN A 212 4.74 1.53 30.64
C GLN A 212 5.39 0.91 29.40
N TRP A 213 4.87 1.23 28.20
CA TRP A 213 5.35 0.67 26.95
C TRP A 213 5.03 1.58 25.79
N GLU A 214 5.91 1.57 24.79
CA GLU A 214 5.74 2.31 23.55
C GLU A 214 6.42 1.56 22.40
N LYS A 215 5.81 1.59 21.22
CA LYS A 215 6.40 1.07 19.99
C LYS A 215 5.95 1.89 18.78
N ASP A 216 6.92 2.17 17.91
CA ASP A 216 6.68 2.83 16.63
C ASP A 216 6.46 1.79 15.52
N PHE A 217 5.55 2.10 14.60
CA PHE A 217 5.21 1.28 13.45
C PHE A 217 5.25 2.11 12.18
N ASN A 218 5.65 1.49 11.08
CA ASN A 218 5.51 2.06 9.75
C ASN A 218 4.18 1.58 9.18
N PHE A 219 3.25 2.50 8.95
CA PHE A 219 2.03 2.25 8.22
C PHE A 219 2.28 2.40 6.73
N VAL A 220 1.93 1.38 5.96
CA VAL A 220 2.00 1.40 4.50
C VAL A 220 0.60 1.43 3.92
N GLY A 221 0.16 2.60 3.46
CA GLY A 221 -1.14 2.75 2.81
C GLY A 221 -1.17 2.10 1.42
N PRO A 222 -2.37 1.92 0.85
CA PRO A 222 -3.70 2.31 1.36
C PRO A 222 -4.40 1.19 2.15
N VAL A 223 -3.73 0.06 2.36
CA VAL A 223 -4.32 -1.13 2.99
C VAL A 223 -4.21 -1.05 4.51
N ASP A 224 -5.12 -1.74 5.19
CA ASP A 224 -5.03 -1.89 6.65
C ASP A 224 -3.74 -2.60 7.03
N ASN A 225 -3.03 -2.06 8.03
CA ASN A 225 -1.80 -2.66 8.54
C ASN A 225 -2.10 -3.39 9.85
N LEU A 226 -1.54 -4.59 10.02
CA LEU A 226 -1.60 -5.34 11.27
C LEU A 226 -0.46 -4.89 12.18
N LEU A 227 -0.78 -4.42 13.38
CA LEU A 227 0.18 -3.97 14.38
C LEU A 227 0.24 -4.96 15.53
N GLU A 228 1.45 -5.43 15.82
CA GLU A 228 1.78 -6.26 16.99
C GLU A 228 2.00 -5.40 18.24
N VAL A 229 0.97 -5.34 19.08
CA VAL A 229 0.93 -4.51 20.28
C VAL A 229 1.06 -5.38 21.53
N LYS A 230 1.79 -4.88 22.53
CA LYS A 230 1.96 -5.61 23.80
C LYS A 230 0.68 -5.50 24.66
N ASN A 231 0.17 -6.63 25.14
CA ASN A 231 -1.03 -6.68 25.98
C ASN A 231 -0.72 -6.34 27.47
N GLY A 232 -1.77 -6.22 28.29
CA GLY A 232 -1.68 -6.13 29.75
C GLY A 232 -1.66 -4.71 30.31
N PHE A 233 -1.91 -3.67 29.49
CA PHE A 233 -1.99 -2.29 29.97
C PHE A 233 -3.42 -1.87 30.32
N HIS A 234 -3.57 -0.93 31.25
CA HIS A 234 -4.87 -0.42 31.68
C HIS A 234 -5.58 0.29 30.52
N HIS A 235 -4.84 1.09 29.75
CA HIS A 235 -5.31 1.75 28.55
C HIS A 235 -4.17 2.02 27.57
N TYR A 236 -4.54 2.36 26.34
CA TYR A 236 -3.64 2.57 25.22
C TYR A 236 -3.89 3.92 24.54
N SER A 237 -2.89 4.39 23.80
CA SER A 237 -3.06 5.40 22.77
C SER A 237 -2.44 4.97 21.46
N ILE A 238 -3.03 5.39 20.34
CA ILE A 238 -2.46 5.23 18.99
C ILE A 238 -2.37 6.63 18.38
N ALA A 239 -1.17 7.06 18.02
CA ALA A 239 -0.90 8.38 17.46
C ALA A 239 -0.34 8.28 16.03
N LEU A 240 -0.83 9.14 15.16
CA LEU A 240 -0.20 9.50 13.90
C LEU A 240 0.94 10.48 14.19
N VAL A 241 2.17 10.09 13.85
CA VAL A 241 3.38 10.88 14.12
C VAL A 241 3.75 11.65 12.86
N ASP A 242 3.50 12.95 12.89
CA ASP A 242 3.98 14.00 11.99
C ASP A 242 3.91 13.62 10.49
N LYS A 243 2.73 13.22 10.03
CA LYS A 243 2.50 13.02 8.60
C LYS A 243 2.11 14.35 7.98
N TRP A 244 3.02 14.95 7.22
CA TRP A 244 2.80 16.24 6.55
C TRP A 244 2.44 17.35 7.53
N GLY A 245 3.10 17.44 8.70
CA GLY A 245 2.73 18.42 9.72
C GLY A 245 1.36 18.17 10.36
N THR A 246 0.71 17.03 10.08
CA THR A 246 -0.54 16.62 10.74
C THR A 246 -0.25 15.54 11.77
N ASN A 247 -1.00 15.60 12.86
CA ASN A 247 -1.01 14.62 13.92
C ASN A 247 -2.46 14.28 14.24
N ASP A 248 -2.68 13.07 14.72
CA ASP A 248 -3.94 12.63 15.30
C ASP A 248 -3.63 11.63 16.39
N ILE A 249 -4.47 11.56 17.42
CA ILE A 249 -4.28 10.62 18.52
C ILE A 249 -5.64 10.12 19.00
N GLN A 250 -5.76 8.80 19.06
CA GLN A 250 -6.81 8.15 19.81
C GLN A 250 -6.23 7.77 21.17
N SER A 251 -6.67 8.45 22.23
CA SER A 251 -6.20 8.23 23.60
C SER A 251 -7.22 7.45 24.43
N ASP A 252 -6.79 7.03 25.63
CA ASP A 252 -7.65 6.45 26.66
C ASP A 252 -8.43 5.21 26.22
N ILE A 253 -7.90 4.47 25.24
CA ILE A 253 -8.55 3.27 24.73
C ILE A 253 -8.43 2.20 25.83
N PRO A 254 -9.53 1.78 26.48
CA PRO A 254 -9.43 0.83 27.59
C PRO A 254 -8.80 -0.48 27.11
N GLY A 255 -7.90 -1.09 27.89
CA GLY A 255 -7.19 -2.31 27.47
C GLY A 255 -8.13 -3.44 27.04
N LYS A 256 -9.25 -3.59 27.75
CA LYS A 256 -10.33 -4.52 27.37
C LYS A 256 -10.98 -4.18 26.02
N ALA A 257 -11.16 -2.90 25.68
CA ALA A 257 -11.75 -2.49 24.40
C ALA A 257 -10.73 -2.56 23.25
N PHE A 258 -9.45 -2.62 23.60
CA PHE A 258 -8.35 -2.76 22.66
C PHE A 258 -8.28 -4.17 22.06
N TRP A 259 -8.80 -5.20 22.77
CA TRP A 259 -8.61 -6.61 22.42
C TRP A 259 -9.76 -7.57 22.73
N GLU A 260 -10.53 -7.40 23.81
CA GLU A 260 -11.50 -8.42 24.23
C GLU A 260 -12.82 -8.37 23.42
N GLY A 261 -13.07 -9.45 22.67
CA GLY A 261 -14.40 -10.01 22.40
C GLY A 261 -15.53 -9.00 22.16
N ARG A 262 -15.48 -8.27 21.05
CA ARG A 262 -16.60 -7.43 20.61
C ARG A 262 -17.78 -8.28 20.10
N SER A 263 -18.99 -7.71 20.16
CA SER A 263 -20.23 -8.31 19.66
C SER A 263 -20.26 -8.59 18.15
N ASP A 264 -19.30 -8.06 17.38
CA ASP A 264 -19.17 -8.19 15.93
C ASP A 264 -18.02 -9.14 15.48
N GLY A 265 -17.39 -9.85 16.42
CA GLY A 265 -16.43 -10.92 16.12
C GLY A 265 -14.95 -10.52 16.15
N PRO A 266 -14.04 -11.47 15.89
CA PRO A 266 -12.58 -11.43 16.14
C PRO A 266 -11.76 -10.68 15.08
N LEU A 267 -12.36 -9.79 14.29
CA LEU A 267 -11.56 -9.02 13.35
C LEU A 267 -10.71 -8.02 14.15
N PRO A 268 -9.42 -7.83 13.82
CA PRO A 268 -8.61 -6.83 14.51
C PRO A 268 -9.32 -5.48 14.42
N VAL A 269 -9.48 -4.79 15.56
CA VAL A 269 -10.15 -3.50 15.59
C VAL A 269 -9.39 -2.55 14.69
N THR A 270 -10.07 -1.97 13.69
CA THR A 270 -9.50 -0.96 12.82
C THR A 270 -9.59 0.39 13.51
N TYR A 271 -8.44 0.91 13.92
CA TYR A 271 -8.32 2.29 14.38
C TYR A 271 -8.05 3.20 13.17
N VAL A 272 -8.95 4.17 12.95
CA VAL A 272 -8.84 5.13 11.86
C VAL A 272 -8.28 6.45 12.38
N LEU A 273 -7.06 6.78 11.99
CA LEU A 273 -6.47 8.09 12.29
C LEU A 273 -6.72 9.02 11.12
N VAL A 274 -7.25 10.21 11.39
CA VAL A 274 -7.59 11.23 10.39
C VAL A 274 -6.92 12.55 10.75
N GLY A 275 -5.63 12.66 10.45
CA GLY A 275 -4.92 13.94 10.53
C GLY A 275 -5.57 14.97 9.60
N SER A 276 -5.66 16.24 10.00
CA SER A 276 -6.28 17.28 9.18
C SER A 276 -5.48 18.58 9.22
N LYS A 277 -5.30 19.23 8.07
CA LYS A 277 -4.81 20.62 7.95
C LYS A 277 -5.35 21.30 6.68
N ASP A 278 -5.22 22.61 6.60
CA ASP A 278 -5.52 23.35 5.37
C ASP A 278 -4.50 23.05 4.27
N ALA A 279 -4.92 23.17 3.01
CA ALA A 279 -4.03 23.00 1.87
C ALA A 279 -3.14 24.23 1.68
N LYS A 280 -1.85 24.03 1.37
CA LYS A 280 -1.01 25.11 0.82
C LYS A 280 -1.55 25.53 -0.54
N LYS A 281 -1.61 26.84 -0.75
CA LYS A 281 -1.97 27.41 -2.05
C LYS A 281 -0.76 27.39 -2.95
N LEU A 282 -0.88 26.79 -4.13
CA LEU A 282 0.15 26.85 -5.16
C LEU A 282 0.21 28.28 -5.68
N SER A 283 1.32 28.99 -5.49
CA SER A 283 1.46 30.37 -5.97
C SER A 283 1.98 30.42 -7.40
N SER A 284 2.91 29.53 -7.76
CA SER A 284 3.37 29.38 -9.14
C SER A 284 4.14 28.08 -9.37
N TYR A 285 4.37 27.76 -10.64
CA TYR A 285 5.44 26.85 -11.03
C TYR A 285 6.20 27.35 -12.26
N ILE A 286 7.45 26.93 -12.40
CA ILE A 286 8.29 27.18 -13.58
C ILE A 286 8.65 25.85 -14.24
N LEU A 287 8.27 25.67 -15.51
CA LEU A 287 8.74 24.58 -16.36
C LEU A 287 9.99 25.02 -17.11
N SER A 288 11.04 24.23 -17.02
CA SER A 288 12.31 24.40 -17.71
C SER A 288 12.64 23.19 -18.58
N ASN A 289 13.20 23.44 -19.76
CA ASN A 289 13.70 22.40 -20.65
C ASN A 289 15.19 22.19 -20.41
N GLU A 290 15.64 20.94 -20.45
CA GLU A 290 17.06 20.64 -20.49
C GLU A 290 17.66 21.08 -21.82
N VAL A 291 18.77 21.81 -21.76
CA VAL A 291 19.53 22.26 -22.92
C VAL A 291 21.01 21.95 -22.74
N SER A 292 21.67 21.53 -23.82
CA SER A 292 23.11 21.30 -23.84
C SER A 292 23.86 22.63 -23.78
N VAL A 293 24.96 22.66 -23.01
CA VAL A 293 25.80 23.85 -22.87
C VAL A 293 27.06 23.72 -23.73
N ALA A 294 27.50 24.82 -24.35
CA ALA A 294 28.75 24.85 -25.10
C ALA A 294 29.92 24.55 -24.14
N GLY A 295 30.69 23.50 -24.44
CA GLY A 295 31.76 23.00 -23.56
C GLY A 295 31.40 21.72 -22.79
N GLY A 296 30.20 21.18 -22.97
CA GLY A 296 29.75 19.93 -22.35
C GLY A 296 28.87 20.16 -21.12
N GLY A 297 28.00 19.19 -20.83
CA GLY A 297 27.02 19.25 -19.75
C GLY A 297 25.65 19.78 -20.17
N THR A 298 24.70 19.74 -19.23
CA THR A 298 23.32 20.19 -19.43
C THR A 298 22.96 21.24 -18.38
N ARG A 299 22.03 22.13 -18.75
CA ARG A 299 21.38 23.07 -17.83
C ARG A 299 19.88 23.08 -18.08
N TYR A 300 19.11 23.46 -17.07
CA TYR A 300 17.68 23.71 -17.24
C TYR A 300 17.47 25.18 -17.60
N GLN A 301 16.91 25.42 -18.78
CA GLN A 301 16.53 26.75 -19.26
C GLN A 301 15.02 26.94 -19.05
N PRO A 302 14.58 28.02 -18.38
CA PRO A 302 13.16 28.30 -18.22
C PRO A 302 12.44 28.38 -19.56
N ASN A 303 11.20 27.89 -19.58
CA ASN A 303 10.34 27.87 -20.76
C ASN A 303 8.99 28.50 -20.46
N ILE A 304 8.29 28.01 -19.44
CA ILE A 304 6.95 28.47 -19.07
C ILE A 304 6.93 28.79 -17.57
N LYS A 305 6.20 29.83 -17.19
CA LYS A 305 5.80 30.09 -15.81
C LYS A 305 4.28 30.19 -15.74
N VAL A 306 3.69 29.53 -14.74
CA VAL A 306 2.27 29.65 -14.44
C VAL A 306 2.15 30.21 -13.02
N GLU A 307 1.37 31.29 -12.87
CA GLU A 307 1.12 31.94 -11.58
C GLU A 307 -0.37 31.87 -11.26
N TYR A 308 -0.70 31.63 -9.99
CA TYR A 308 -2.07 31.51 -9.50
C TYR A 308 -2.34 32.65 -8.53
N THR A 309 -3.50 33.28 -8.67
CA THR A 309 -3.99 34.25 -7.70
C THR A 309 -5.30 33.74 -7.09
N TYR A 310 -5.58 34.18 -5.87
CA TYR A 310 -6.70 33.68 -5.09
C TYR A 310 -7.56 34.83 -4.59
N THR A 311 -8.88 34.60 -4.58
CA THR A 311 -9.84 35.47 -3.91
C THR A 311 -9.64 35.45 -2.40
N ALA A 312 -10.27 36.39 -1.70
CA ALA A 312 -10.29 36.42 -0.22
C ALA A 312 -10.96 35.17 0.39
N ALA A 313 -11.85 34.50 -0.35
CA ALA A 313 -12.48 33.24 0.07
C ALA A 313 -11.58 32.02 -0.14
N GLY A 314 -10.42 32.18 -0.79
CA GLY A 314 -9.47 31.11 -1.04
C GLY A 314 -9.68 30.34 -2.34
N HIS A 315 -10.67 30.71 -3.15
CA HIS A 315 -10.85 30.20 -4.51
C HIS A 315 -9.82 30.79 -5.47
N ILE A 316 -9.44 30.05 -6.51
CA ILE A 316 -8.63 30.58 -7.62
C ILE A 316 -9.38 31.73 -8.28
N ASP A 317 -8.70 32.85 -8.49
CA ASP A 317 -9.22 34.03 -9.16
C ASP A 317 -8.72 34.08 -10.61
N HIS A 318 -7.39 34.11 -10.78
CA HIS A 318 -6.75 34.07 -12.09
C HIS A 318 -5.61 33.05 -12.17
N ILE A 319 -5.39 32.53 -13.38
CA ILE A 319 -4.16 31.83 -13.75
C ILE A 319 -3.45 32.62 -14.85
N HIS A 320 -2.21 33.02 -14.60
CA HIS A 320 -1.38 33.75 -15.55
C HIS A 320 -0.37 32.81 -16.19
N HIS A 321 -0.48 32.61 -17.49
CA HIS A 321 0.46 31.81 -18.28
C HIS A 321 1.49 32.73 -18.92
N LYS A 322 2.76 32.40 -18.76
CA LYS A 322 3.88 33.22 -19.26
C LYS A 322 4.90 32.37 -19.98
N THR A 323 5.43 32.88 -21.08
CA THR A 323 6.54 32.25 -21.82
C THR A 323 7.84 33.01 -21.54
N TYR A 324 8.93 32.25 -21.39
CA TYR A 324 10.25 32.83 -21.18
C TYR A 324 10.84 33.32 -22.51
N ASN A 325 11.16 34.62 -22.57
CA ASN A 325 11.88 35.20 -23.69
C ASN A 325 13.39 35.14 -23.40
N PRO A 326 14.18 34.35 -24.14
CA PRO A 326 15.60 34.19 -23.90
C PRO A 326 16.44 35.42 -24.25
N GLU A 327 15.93 36.33 -25.09
CA GLU A 327 16.63 37.56 -25.47
C GLU A 327 16.57 38.61 -24.36
N THR A 328 15.40 38.75 -23.72
CA THR A 328 15.16 39.71 -22.62
C THR A 328 15.43 39.10 -21.24
N ALA A 329 15.52 37.77 -21.16
CA ALA A 329 15.59 36.99 -19.92
C ALA A 329 14.41 37.28 -18.98
N GLN A 330 13.21 37.51 -19.54
CA GLN A 330 11.99 37.79 -18.79
C GLN A 330 10.88 36.80 -19.17
N PHE A 331 9.92 36.62 -18.25
CA PHE A 331 8.66 35.96 -18.55
C PHE A 331 7.64 36.98 -19.06
N GLU A 332 7.07 36.70 -20.22
CA GLU A 332 6.07 37.54 -20.88
C GLU A 332 4.71 36.84 -20.82
N GLU A 333 3.66 37.55 -20.39
CA GLU A 333 2.31 36.99 -20.29
C GLU A 333 1.76 36.67 -21.68
N THR A 334 1.28 35.43 -21.83
CA THR A 334 0.71 34.92 -23.07
C THR A 334 -0.80 34.83 -22.98
N THR A 335 -1.31 34.21 -21.89
CA THR A 335 -2.73 34.08 -21.63
C THR A 335 -3.05 34.26 -20.16
N THR A 336 -4.30 34.66 -19.89
CA THR A 336 -4.84 34.74 -18.53
C THR A 336 -6.18 34.03 -18.49
N ASP A 337 -6.34 33.10 -17.56
CA ASP A 337 -7.62 32.48 -17.24
C ASP A 337 -8.28 33.22 -16.08
N THR A 338 -9.57 33.52 -16.19
CA THR A 338 -10.39 34.15 -15.15
C THR A 338 -11.49 33.21 -14.72
N PHE A 339 -11.65 33.02 -13.41
CA PHE A 339 -12.58 32.05 -12.83
C PHE A 339 -13.84 32.72 -12.30
N VAL A 340 -15.00 32.16 -12.66
CA VAL A 340 -16.31 32.58 -12.15
C VAL A 340 -16.94 31.44 -11.36
N TYR A 341 -17.55 31.75 -10.22
CA TYR A 341 -18.11 30.78 -9.29
C TYR A 341 -19.62 30.96 -9.10
N GLU A 342 -20.32 29.85 -8.95
CA GLU A 342 -21.68 29.78 -8.41
C GLU A 342 -21.63 29.08 -7.05
N GLY A 343 -21.57 29.87 -5.97
CA GLY A 343 -21.28 29.33 -4.64
C GLY A 343 -19.82 28.86 -4.54
N ASP A 344 -19.60 27.60 -4.18
CA ASP A 344 -18.27 27.01 -3.97
C ASP A 344 -17.74 26.23 -5.19
N VAL A 345 -18.43 26.30 -6.34
CA VAL A 345 -18.04 25.59 -7.57
C VAL A 345 -17.78 26.55 -8.72
N VAL A 346 -16.82 26.21 -9.57
CA VAL A 346 -16.48 26.97 -10.78
C VAL A 346 -17.58 26.79 -11.82
N SER A 347 -18.27 27.86 -12.19
CA SER A 347 -19.27 27.83 -13.26
C SER A 347 -18.64 28.05 -14.63
N GLU A 348 -17.63 28.92 -14.71
CA GLU A 348 -16.99 29.33 -15.96
C GLU A 348 -15.51 29.64 -15.77
N ILE A 349 -14.71 29.35 -16.79
CA ILE A 349 -13.33 29.84 -16.93
C ILE A 349 -13.21 30.51 -18.30
N SER A 350 -12.82 31.78 -18.32
CA SER A 350 -12.61 32.55 -19.54
C SER A 350 -11.13 32.83 -19.74
N THR A 351 -10.58 32.44 -20.90
CA THR A 351 -9.18 32.66 -21.27
C THR A 351 -9.06 33.82 -22.25
N VAL A 352 -8.18 34.78 -21.93
CA VAL A 352 -7.84 35.92 -22.79
C VAL A 352 -6.40 35.77 -23.29
N MET A 353 -6.19 36.04 -24.58
CA MET A 353 -4.86 36.09 -25.21
C MET A 353 -4.70 37.45 -25.89
N ASN A 354 -3.67 38.21 -25.53
CA ASN A 354 -3.42 39.56 -26.06
C ASN A 354 -4.62 40.52 -25.93
N GLY A 355 -5.41 40.37 -24.86
CA GLY A 355 -6.60 41.21 -24.60
C GLY A 355 -7.87 40.76 -25.32
N GLU A 356 -7.80 39.73 -26.18
CA GLU A 356 -8.96 39.19 -26.89
C GLU A 356 -9.41 37.83 -26.32
N PRO A 357 -10.72 37.51 -26.32
CA PRO A 357 -11.20 36.19 -25.92
C PRO A 357 -10.57 35.07 -26.77
N TYR A 358 -10.03 34.05 -26.12
CA TYR A 358 -9.34 32.95 -26.77
C TYR A 358 -10.03 31.60 -26.55
N ALA A 359 -10.40 31.31 -25.30
CA ALA A 359 -11.10 30.09 -24.94
C ALA A 359 -12.09 30.32 -23.79
N GLU A 360 -13.06 29.43 -23.65
CA GLU A 360 -14.05 29.45 -22.57
C GLU A 360 -14.41 28.02 -22.16
N TYR A 361 -14.48 27.77 -20.86
CA TYR A 361 -14.99 26.54 -20.26
C TYR A 361 -16.25 26.84 -19.47
N ARG A 362 -17.29 26.02 -19.63
CA ARG A 362 -18.52 26.09 -18.83
C ARG A 362 -18.84 24.74 -18.23
N TYR A 363 -19.10 24.73 -16.93
CA TYR A 363 -19.33 23.50 -16.16
C TYR A 363 -20.81 23.29 -15.87
N SER A 364 -21.24 22.03 -15.95
CA SER A 364 -22.56 21.60 -15.53
C SER A 364 -22.42 20.58 -14.41
N TYR A 365 -23.18 20.79 -13.34
CA TYR A 365 -23.12 19.99 -12.12
C TYR A 365 -24.39 19.16 -11.94
N GLY A 366 -24.21 17.93 -11.46
CA GLY A 366 -25.28 17.03 -11.04
C GLY A 366 -25.47 17.04 -9.53
N ILE A 367 -25.95 15.92 -8.99
CA ILE A 367 -26.14 15.71 -7.55
C ILE A 367 -24.77 15.78 -6.83
N GLU A 368 -24.75 16.36 -5.63
CA GLU A 368 -23.54 16.53 -4.80
C GLU A 368 -22.42 17.32 -5.50
N ASN A 369 -22.76 18.28 -6.37
CA ASN A 369 -21.80 19.12 -7.08
C ASN A 369 -20.77 18.33 -7.91
N LYS A 370 -21.17 17.16 -8.43
CA LYS A 370 -20.33 16.37 -9.35
C LYS A 370 -20.46 16.92 -10.77
N ILE A 371 -19.34 17.17 -11.42
CA ILE A 371 -19.33 17.61 -12.83
C ILE A 371 -19.93 16.49 -13.69
N VAL A 372 -20.99 16.82 -14.43
CA VAL A 372 -21.64 15.91 -15.39
C VAL A 372 -21.27 16.25 -16.83
N ALA A 373 -21.00 17.53 -17.11
CA ALA A 373 -20.53 17.96 -18.41
C ALA A 373 -19.65 19.21 -18.32
N THR A 374 -18.71 19.29 -19.26
CA THR A 374 -17.90 20.50 -19.51
C THR A 374 -18.01 20.86 -20.97
N LEU A 375 -18.29 22.12 -21.24
CA LEU A 375 -18.33 22.68 -22.59
C LEU A 375 -17.09 23.55 -22.76
N HIS A 376 -16.31 23.30 -23.81
CA HIS A 376 -15.07 24.00 -24.11
C HIS A 376 -15.17 24.63 -25.50
N TYR A 377 -14.99 25.95 -25.55
CA TYR A 377 -14.92 26.73 -26.77
C TYR A 377 -13.49 27.21 -26.97
N ALA A 378 -12.86 26.84 -28.10
CA ALA A 378 -11.56 27.38 -28.48
C ALA A 378 -11.41 27.33 -30.00
N ASN A 379 -10.90 28.40 -30.61
CA ASN A 379 -10.60 28.46 -32.05
C ASN A 379 -11.75 27.93 -32.95
N GLU A 380 -12.99 28.39 -32.70
CA GLU A 380 -14.22 27.98 -33.40
C GLU A 380 -14.63 26.50 -33.24
N LEU A 381 -13.88 25.71 -32.48
CA LEU A 381 -14.21 24.34 -32.12
C LEU A 381 -14.96 24.33 -30.79
N VAL A 382 -16.09 23.61 -30.75
CA VAL A 382 -16.84 23.37 -29.53
C VAL A 382 -16.65 21.91 -29.14
N GLY A 383 -16.03 21.66 -27.99
CA GLY A 383 -15.91 20.35 -27.38
C GLY A 383 -16.91 20.21 -26.24
N THR A 384 -17.59 19.07 -26.16
CA THR A 384 -18.40 18.70 -25.00
C THR A 384 -17.84 17.43 -24.41
N GLN A 385 -17.54 17.49 -23.12
CA GLN A 385 -17.11 16.38 -22.29
C GLN A 385 -18.30 15.96 -21.41
N THR A 386 -18.59 14.67 -21.30
CA THR A 386 -19.63 14.16 -20.38
C THR A 386 -19.08 12.97 -19.62
N ALA A 387 -19.08 13.06 -18.29
CA ALA A 387 -18.58 12.01 -17.41
C ALA A 387 -19.74 11.15 -16.88
N ARG A 388 -19.57 9.83 -16.92
CA ARG A 388 -20.54 8.86 -16.40
C ARG A 388 -19.82 7.79 -15.56
N PRO A 389 -20.04 7.75 -14.24
CA PRO A 389 -19.55 6.63 -13.44
C PRO A 389 -20.28 5.35 -13.84
N GLU A 390 -19.56 4.24 -13.88
CA GLU A 390 -20.14 2.93 -14.11
C GLU A 390 -20.59 2.31 -12.78
N ALA A 391 -21.82 1.78 -12.73
CA ALA A 391 -22.38 1.27 -11.49
C ALA A 391 -21.59 0.06 -10.96
N GLY A 392 -21.17 0.14 -9.69
CA GLY A 392 -20.50 -0.97 -8.99
C GLY A 392 -19.01 -1.15 -9.30
N ASN A 393 -18.46 -0.37 -10.22
CA ASN A 393 -17.04 -0.38 -10.56
C ASN A 393 -16.44 1.00 -10.31
N ASN A 394 -15.16 1.05 -9.91
CA ASN A 394 -14.40 2.30 -9.78
C ASN A 394 -14.01 2.89 -11.17
N ARG A 395 -14.92 2.79 -12.15
CA ARG A 395 -14.67 3.14 -13.54
C ARG A 395 -15.50 4.35 -13.94
N VAL A 396 -14.88 5.30 -14.63
CA VAL A 396 -15.53 6.50 -15.16
C VAL A 396 -15.33 6.55 -16.66
N ASN A 397 -16.43 6.58 -17.41
CA ASN A 397 -16.40 6.77 -18.85
C ASN A 397 -16.63 8.24 -19.17
N VAL A 398 -15.75 8.84 -19.96
CA VAL A 398 -15.82 10.24 -20.36
C VAL A 398 -15.90 10.32 -21.87
N SER A 399 -17.02 10.83 -22.37
CA SER A 399 -17.25 11.00 -23.80
C SER A 399 -16.93 12.43 -24.22
N TYR A 400 -16.17 12.56 -25.29
CA TYR A 400 -15.83 13.82 -25.93
C TYR A 400 -16.52 13.88 -27.29
N SER A 401 -17.21 14.97 -27.57
CA SER A 401 -17.81 15.25 -28.89
C SER A 401 -17.46 16.66 -29.33
N TYR A 402 -17.09 16.82 -30.60
CA TYR A 402 -16.67 18.10 -31.15
C TYR A 402 -17.62 18.58 -32.26
N SER A 403 -17.72 19.90 -32.44
CA SER A 403 -18.57 20.53 -33.47
C SER A 403 -18.22 20.13 -34.91
N ASN A 404 -16.99 19.65 -35.14
CA ASN A 404 -16.55 19.09 -36.43
C ASN A 404 -16.98 17.63 -36.66
N GLY A 405 -17.80 17.06 -35.77
CA GLY A 405 -18.33 15.71 -35.85
C GLY A 405 -17.38 14.61 -35.34
N ARG A 406 -16.18 14.97 -34.85
CA ARG A 406 -15.26 14.01 -34.21
C ARG A 406 -15.72 13.71 -32.78
N ALA A 407 -15.44 12.51 -32.33
CA ALA A 407 -15.69 12.09 -30.97
C ALA A 407 -14.69 11.00 -30.55
N PHE A 408 -14.42 10.91 -29.25
CA PHE A 408 -13.71 9.79 -28.65
C PHE A 408 -14.21 9.58 -27.21
N VAL A 409 -13.84 8.45 -26.61
CA VAL A 409 -14.21 8.10 -25.26
C VAL A 409 -12.96 7.70 -24.48
N TYR A 410 -12.78 8.27 -23.29
CA TYR A 410 -11.89 7.75 -22.27
C TYR A 410 -12.67 6.85 -21.32
N ALA A 411 -12.04 5.75 -20.91
CA ALA A 411 -12.50 4.95 -19.78
C ALA A 411 -11.39 4.89 -18.74
N PHE A 412 -11.61 5.52 -17.58
CA PHE A 412 -10.65 5.59 -16.48
C PHE A 412 -11.01 4.59 -15.40
N ASP A 413 -10.04 3.80 -14.94
CA ASP A 413 -10.18 3.04 -13.70
C ASP A 413 -9.49 3.83 -12.57
N VAL A 414 -10.27 4.29 -11.59
CA VAL A 414 -9.81 5.20 -10.54
C VAL A 414 -9.60 4.42 -9.24
N ARG A 415 -8.48 4.61 -8.55
CA ARG A 415 -8.20 4.01 -7.24
C ARG A 415 -7.67 5.05 -6.29
N TYR A 416 -8.31 5.19 -5.12
CA TYR A 416 -7.90 6.17 -4.10
C TYR A 416 -7.77 7.59 -4.68
N LYS A 417 -8.71 7.97 -5.56
CA LYS A 417 -8.73 9.25 -6.30
C LYS A 417 -7.56 9.47 -7.28
N ASN A 418 -6.86 8.41 -7.69
CA ASN A 418 -5.86 8.46 -8.76
C ASN A 418 -6.33 7.64 -9.97
N ILE A 419 -6.06 8.10 -11.19
CA ILE A 419 -6.35 7.34 -12.42
C ILE A 419 -5.33 6.22 -12.53
N ALA A 420 -5.68 4.99 -12.16
CA ALA A 420 -4.77 3.84 -12.17
C ALA A 420 -4.50 3.32 -13.58
N SER A 421 -5.53 3.35 -14.44
CA SER A 421 -5.41 3.01 -15.85
C SER A 421 -6.44 3.77 -16.67
N ASP A 422 -6.18 3.86 -17.98
CA ASP A 422 -7.11 4.42 -18.93
C ASP A 422 -7.15 3.65 -20.25
N GLN A 423 -8.20 3.92 -21.02
CA GLN A 423 -8.32 3.49 -22.42
C GLN A 423 -9.00 4.57 -23.23
N THR A 424 -8.36 4.99 -24.32
CA THR A 424 -8.96 5.90 -25.31
C THR A 424 -9.55 5.11 -26.48
N THR A 425 -10.77 5.42 -26.89
CA THR A 425 -11.47 4.76 -28.00
C THR A 425 -12.03 5.79 -29.00
N GLN A 426 -11.75 5.62 -30.28
CA GLN A 426 -12.31 6.37 -31.40
C GLN A 426 -12.73 5.41 -32.51
N GLY A 427 -13.92 4.80 -32.39
CA GLY A 427 -14.38 3.70 -33.27
C GLY A 427 -13.61 2.38 -33.10
N GLN A 428 -12.35 2.46 -32.64
CA GLN A 428 -11.45 1.39 -32.25
C GLN A 428 -10.58 1.86 -31.07
N VAL A 429 -9.91 0.94 -30.37
CA VAL A 429 -9.00 1.29 -29.27
C VAL A 429 -7.79 2.03 -29.83
N CYS A 430 -7.54 3.22 -29.29
CA CYS A 430 -6.46 4.09 -29.70
C CYS A 430 -5.21 3.89 -28.85
N ASN A 431 -5.39 3.84 -27.54
CA ASN A 431 -4.33 3.61 -26.56
C ASN A 431 -4.91 3.00 -25.27
N THR A 432 -4.02 2.42 -24.48
CA THR A 432 -4.27 1.98 -23.10
C THR A 432 -3.12 2.44 -22.22
N GLY A 433 -3.41 3.11 -21.11
CA GLY A 433 -2.43 3.59 -20.14
C GLY A 433 -2.53 2.87 -18.80
N SER A 434 -1.39 2.71 -18.13
CA SER A 434 -1.29 2.34 -16.72
C SER A 434 -0.39 3.34 -16.00
N TYR A 435 -0.79 3.75 -14.80
CA TYR A 435 -0.16 4.85 -14.07
C TYR A 435 0.17 4.45 -12.64
N ALA A 436 1.36 4.85 -12.19
CA ALA A 436 1.76 4.72 -10.80
C ALA A 436 1.87 6.11 -10.16
N TYR A 437 1.49 6.18 -8.89
CA TYR A 437 1.52 7.41 -8.10
C TYR A 437 2.32 7.17 -6.83
N ASP A 438 2.91 8.25 -6.33
CA ASP A 438 3.48 8.22 -5.00
C ASP A 438 2.41 8.37 -3.91
N LYS A 439 2.88 8.68 -2.71
CA LYS A 439 2.06 8.86 -1.52
C LYS A 439 2.27 10.25 -0.92
N ASN A 440 2.50 11.26 -1.78
CA ASN A 440 2.62 12.68 -1.43
C ASN A 440 1.45 13.49 -2.02
N ILE A 441 1.37 14.76 -1.64
CA ILE A 441 0.26 15.65 -2.02
C ILE A 441 0.48 16.11 -3.47
N ASN A 442 -0.52 15.91 -4.34
CA ASN A 442 -0.59 16.63 -5.61
C ASN A 442 -1.22 18.01 -5.39
N PRO A 443 -0.46 19.12 -5.55
CA PRO A 443 -1.01 20.45 -5.31
C PRO A 443 -2.11 20.83 -6.30
N PHE A 444 -2.12 20.26 -7.50
CA PHE A 444 -3.09 20.61 -8.55
C PHE A 444 -4.52 20.18 -8.18
N LEU A 445 -4.69 19.11 -7.41
CA LEU A 445 -6.02 18.69 -6.94
C LEU A 445 -6.68 19.74 -6.03
N HIS A 446 -5.89 20.59 -5.40
CA HIS A 446 -6.40 21.64 -4.50
C HIS A 446 -6.79 22.93 -5.21
N LEU A 447 -6.69 23.01 -6.55
CA LEU A 447 -7.09 24.20 -7.31
C LEU A 447 -8.61 24.40 -7.40
N GLY A 448 -9.42 23.39 -7.03
CA GLY A 448 -10.87 23.53 -6.90
C GLY A 448 -11.66 23.49 -8.22
N TYR A 449 -11.02 23.12 -9.33
CA TYR A 449 -11.68 22.89 -10.63
C TYR A 449 -11.17 21.60 -11.26
N MET A 450 -11.84 21.12 -12.32
CA MET A 450 -11.38 20.01 -13.13
C MET A 450 -11.03 20.53 -14.51
N ASP A 451 -9.80 20.32 -14.98
CA ASP A 451 -9.43 20.68 -16.35
C ASP A 451 -10.03 19.68 -17.36
N PHE A 452 -10.08 20.10 -18.63
CA PHE A 452 -10.71 19.31 -19.69
C PHE A 452 -9.98 17.99 -19.98
N ASP A 453 -8.69 17.92 -19.64
CA ASP A 453 -7.81 16.77 -19.85
C ASP A 453 -7.55 15.96 -18.57
N PHE A 454 -8.15 16.36 -17.45
CA PHE A 454 -8.05 15.72 -16.13
C PHE A 454 -6.63 15.66 -15.54
N GLU A 455 -5.73 16.56 -15.94
CA GLU A 455 -4.38 16.65 -15.38
C GLU A 455 -4.38 16.92 -13.88
N ASN A 456 -5.40 17.62 -13.37
CA ASN A 456 -5.52 17.96 -11.95
C ASN A 456 -6.40 17.00 -11.13
N TRP A 457 -6.91 15.92 -11.73
CA TRP A 457 -7.74 14.93 -11.05
C TRP A 457 -6.98 14.09 -10.00
N PRO A 458 -5.78 13.55 -10.27
CA PRO A 458 -5.15 12.62 -9.33
C PRO A 458 -4.80 13.26 -7.99
N ALA A 459 -5.09 12.56 -6.89
CA ALA A 459 -4.76 13.03 -5.55
C ALA A 459 -3.26 13.02 -5.23
N ASN A 460 -2.53 12.03 -5.72
CA ASN A 460 -1.10 11.88 -5.52
C ASN A 460 -0.31 12.24 -6.78
N ASN A 461 1.02 12.38 -6.66
CA ASN A 461 1.85 12.74 -7.79
C ASN A 461 2.14 11.51 -8.66
N LYS A 462 1.86 11.59 -9.96
CA LYS A 462 2.19 10.54 -10.93
C LYS A 462 3.72 10.39 -11.00
N VAL A 463 4.23 9.18 -10.78
CA VAL A 463 5.68 8.83 -10.81
C VAL A 463 6.09 8.00 -12.01
N ALA A 464 5.16 7.27 -12.61
CA ALA A 464 5.41 6.50 -13.82
C ALA A 464 4.14 6.39 -14.66
N GLU A 465 4.33 6.24 -15.97
CA GLU A 465 3.27 5.91 -16.90
C GLU A 465 3.77 4.94 -17.98
N ASP A 466 2.93 3.98 -18.31
CA ASP A 466 3.13 3.03 -19.39
C ASP A 466 1.92 3.10 -20.30
N VAL A 467 2.10 3.74 -21.47
CA VAL A 467 1.03 3.98 -22.44
C VAL A 467 1.33 3.23 -23.72
N HIS A 468 0.44 2.30 -24.07
CA HIS A 468 0.51 1.53 -25.29
C HIS A 468 -0.35 2.19 -26.38
N TYR A 469 0.29 2.79 -27.37
CA TYR A 469 -0.36 3.41 -28.54
C TYR A 469 -0.60 2.38 -29.64
N ILE A 470 -1.83 2.30 -30.16
CA ILE A 470 -2.27 1.23 -31.07
C ILE A 470 -2.57 1.77 -32.47
N ALA A 471 -3.63 2.58 -32.63
CA ALA A 471 -4.23 2.80 -33.95
C ALA A 471 -4.51 4.27 -34.34
N CYS A 472 -4.43 5.22 -33.41
CA CYS A 472 -4.93 6.59 -33.64
C CYS A 472 -3.83 7.66 -33.68
N GLY A 473 -2.57 7.24 -33.75
CA GLY A 473 -1.39 8.12 -33.81
C GLY A 473 -0.43 7.88 -32.65
N PHE A 474 0.85 8.16 -32.91
CA PHE A 474 1.94 8.04 -31.93
C PHE A 474 2.48 9.43 -31.64
N PRO A 475 2.60 9.83 -30.36
CA PRO A 475 3.22 11.10 -30.02
C PRO A 475 4.71 11.06 -30.40
N SER A 476 5.30 12.22 -30.67
CA SER A 476 6.74 12.33 -30.95
C SER A 476 7.60 12.08 -29.70
N ILE A 477 7.03 12.34 -28.52
CA ILE A 477 7.67 12.28 -27.21
C ILE A 477 6.71 11.63 -26.21
N ILE A 478 7.22 10.73 -25.36
CA ILE A 478 6.43 9.98 -24.38
C ILE A 478 7.07 10.15 -23.01
N PRO A 479 6.36 10.69 -22.01
CA PRO A 479 6.85 10.68 -20.64
C PRO A 479 6.92 9.25 -20.12
N VAL A 480 7.95 8.92 -19.34
CA VAL A 480 8.12 7.55 -18.80
C VAL A 480 8.35 7.52 -17.30
N ALA A 481 8.91 8.60 -16.74
CA ALA A 481 9.21 8.68 -15.32
C ALA A 481 9.12 10.12 -14.83
N HIS A 482 8.68 10.27 -13.58
CA HIS A 482 8.67 11.54 -12.88
C HIS A 482 9.35 11.37 -11.52
N ALA A 483 10.40 12.15 -11.27
CA ALA A 483 11.12 12.18 -10.01
C ALA A 483 10.83 13.48 -9.27
N TYR A 484 10.42 13.40 -8.02
CA TYR A 484 10.05 14.56 -7.22
C TYR A 484 10.94 14.72 -6.00
N THR A 485 11.08 15.96 -5.54
CA THR A 485 11.53 16.28 -4.19
C THR A 485 10.40 16.98 -3.45
N TYR A 486 10.37 16.84 -2.12
CA TYR A 486 9.26 17.28 -1.29
C TYR A 486 9.73 18.16 -0.15
N ASP A 487 8.87 19.08 0.28
CA ASP A 487 9.02 19.76 1.56
C ASP A 487 8.57 18.84 2.72
N PRO A 488 8.83 19.22 3.99
CA PRO A 488 8.37 18.43 5.15
C PRO A 488 6.84 18.27 5.22
N ASP A 489 6.09 19.15 4.56
CA ASP A 489 4.63 19.14 4.50
C ASP A 489 4.07 18.23 3.39
N GLY A 490 4.93 17.54 2.63
CA GLY A 490 4.52 16.61 1.58
C GLY A 490 4.20 17.25 0.23
N TYR A 491 4.48 18.53 0.04
CA TYR A 491 4.28 19.23 -1.22
C TYR A 491 5.53 19.17 -2.10
N PRO A 492 5.39 18.96 -3.43
CA PRO A 492 6.53 18.87 -4.31
C PRO A 492 7.24 20.22 -4.40
N ILE A 493 8.58 20.23 -4.27
CA ILE A 493 9.44 21.41 -4.50
C ILE A 493 9.94 21.39 -5.95
N THR A 494 10.35 20.22 -6.44
CA THR A 494 10.79 20.03 -7.83
C THR A 494 10.23 18.74 -8.42
N LYS A 495 9.97 18.73 -9.73
CA LYS A 495 9.67 17.53 -10.52
C LYS A 495 10.61 17.47 -11.73
N ILE A 496 11.28 16.35 -11.95
CA ILE A 496 12.00 16.05 -13.20
C ILE A 496 11.19 15.02 -13.96
N THR A 497 10.85 15.30 -15.21
CA THR A 497 10.20 14.34 -16.09
C THR A 497 11.19 13.86 -17.14
N THR A 498 11.30 12.55 -17.29
CA THR A 498 12.08 11.89 -18.33
C THR A 498 11.17 11.50 -19.47
N TYR A 499 11.56 11.84 -20.68
CA TYR A 499 10.85 11.49 -21.90
C TYR A 499 11.71 10.58 -22.78
N LYS A 500 11.04 9.71 -23.54
CA LYS A 500 11.63 8.97 -24.67
C LYS A 500 11.00 9.42 -25.97
N LYS A 501 11.67 9.15 -27.11
CA LYS A 501 11.03 9.31 -28.43
C LYS A 501 9.89 8.32 -28.61
N GLY A 502 8.84 8.74 -29.31
CA GLY A 502 7.66 7.90 -29.53
C GLY A 502 7.64 7.10 -30.84
N SER A 503 8.74 7.10 -31.63
CA SER A 503 8.88 6.21 -32.79
C SER A 503 8.91 4.74 -32.36
N GLN A 504 8.18 3.87 -33.07
CA GLN A 504 8.15 2.41 -32.81
C GLN A 504 9.55 1.78 -32.88
N ASP A 505 10.42 2.30 -33.73
CA ASP A 505 11.79 1.81 -33.92
C ASP A 505 12.76 2.25 -32.81
N ASP A 506 12.45 3.36 -32.11
CA ASP A 506 13.36 4.00 -31.14
C ASP A 506 13.02 3.64 -29.68
N GLN A 507 11.98 2.84 -29.41
CA GLN A 507 11.57 2.51 -28.03
C GLN A 507 12.61 1.72 -27.22
N ASN A 508 13.60 1.12 -27.90
CA ASN A 508 14.68 0.35 -27.27
C ASN A 508 15.99 1.15 -27.16
N ASP A 509 16.05 2.40 -27.61
CA ASP A 509 17.25 3.23 -27.54
C ASP A 509 17.22 4.11 -26.28
N SER A 510 17.99 3.74 -25.26
CA SER A 510 18.10 4.48 -23.99
C SER A 510 18.87 5.80 -24.13
N ASP A 511 19.59 6.03 -25.22
CA ASP A 511 20.51 7.16 -25.39
C ASP A 511 19.82 8.45 -25.88
N LEU A 512 18.50 8.43 -26.08
CA LEU A 512 17.72 9.56 -26.60
C LEU A 512 16.63 10.02 -25.61
N SER A 513 17.00 10.15 -24.34
CA SER A 513 16.14 10.80 -23.34
C SER A 513 16.37 12.31 -23.30
N PHE A 514 15.30 13.07 -23.07
CA PHE A 514 15.39 14.47 -22.68
C PHE A 514 14.60 14.69 -21.39
N HIS A 515 15.00 15.70 -20.62
CA HIS A 515 14.39 15.99 -19.34
C HIS A 515 13.71 17.37 -19.32
N THR A 516 12.61 17.48 -18.57
CA THR A 516 12.06 18.77 -18.16
C THR A 516 12.04 18.87 -16.64
N LYS A 517 12.27 20.06 -16.10
CA LYS A 517 12.22 20.35 -14.67
C LYS A 517 11.08 21.31 -14.36
N VAL A 518 10.25 20.98 -13.38
CA VAL A 518 9.26 21.89 -12.78
C VAL A 518 9.74 22.28 -11.40
N GLU A 519 9.66 23.57 -11.08
CA GLU A 519 9.93 24.12 -9.74
C GLU A 519 8.66 24.79 -9.22
N TYR A 520 8.20 24.36 -8.04
CA TYR A 520 6.94 24.80 -7.45
C TYR A 520 7.18 25.88 -6.39
N SER A 521 6.19 26.74 -6.18
CA SER A 521 6.18 27.75 -5.12
C SER A 521 4.79 27.80 -4.49
N TYR A 522 4.75 28.05 -3.17
CA TYR A 522 3.53 28.02 -2.36
C TYR A 522 3.39 29.29 -1.51
N GLU A 523 2.17 29.61 -1.08
CA GLU A 523 1.87 30.64 -0.06
C GLU A 523 1.89 30.07 1.37
#